data_AF-A0A0T6BIB2-F1
#
_entry.id   AF-A0A0T6BIB2-F1
#
_cell.length_a   1.000
_cell.length_b   1.000
_cell.length_c   1.000
_cell.angle_alpha   90.00
_cell.angle_beta   90.00
_cell.angle_gamma   90.00
#
_symmetry.space_group_name_H-M   'P 1'
#
loop_
_entity.id
_entity.type
_entity.pdbx_description
1 polymer ?
#
loop_
_entity_poly.entity_id
_entity_poly.type
_entity_poly.pdbx_seq_one_letter_code
_entity_poly.pdbx_strand_id
1 'polypeptide(L)'
;MTQDSFKDFVNQIFQDEHSHISRTGLIPVEDVYSKKPNLEKRIEKLCELLSLPDDKNLYYSQKGVMGKYVYLDESFYFTFWSLEREYIEQFVQKGFHKKKDYCKKLLNDRDFGRLLSINDKVIGFHLFELHYKKIPVDERKALFIDIYSRSEYGFSDLDKEMVEEVLRLPTPKEFMLPPALDQAILTVYRGQGLKSTSYDEAFSWTLSEEVARFFANRFSGNGTVFKGKVKREDVVGYVEREEEILVFPGSVFDIERIQG
;
A
#
# COMPACT_ATOMS: atom_id res chain seq x y z
N MET A 1 18.11 -14.06 -22.06
CA MET A 1 17.94 -13.69 -20.65
C MET A 1 18.61 -14.74 -19.79
N THR A 2 19.54 -14.35 -18.94
CA THR A 2 20.07 -15.22 -17.87
C THR A 2 18.99 -15.42 -16.81
N GLN A 3 19.10 -16.47 -16.00
CA GLN A 3 18.18 -16.74 -14.89
C GLN A 3 18.07 -15.55 -13.91
N ASP A 4 19.19 -14.85 -13.67
CA ASP A 4 19.23 -13.65 -12.83
C ASP A 4 18.48 -12.47 -13.48
N SER A 5 18.66 -12.23 -14.78
CA SER A 5 17.94 -11.16 -15.50
C SER A 5 16.42 -11.38 -15.56
N PHE A 6 15.97 -12.64 -15.56
CA PHE A 6 14.55 -12.96 -15.51
C PHE A 6 13.98 -12.74 -14.11
N LYS A 7 14.73 -13.11 -13.06
CA LYS A 7 14.34 -12.88 -11.66
C LYS A 7 14.22 -11.39 -11.37
N ASP A 8 15.17 -10.57 -11.82
CA ASP A 8 15.14 -9.12 -11.65
C ASP A 8 13.95 -8.48 -12.39
N PHE A 9 13.63 -8.96 -13.59
CA PHE A 9 12.47 -8.52 -14.35
C PHE A 9 11.14 -8.86 -13.63
N VAL A 10 10.98 -10.09 -13.14
CA VAL A 10 9.79 -10.50 -12.37
C VAL A 10 9.65 -9.69 -11.08
N ASN A 11 10.76 -9.44 -10.38
CA ASN A 11 10.78 -8.60 -9.19
C ASN A 11 10.37 -7.16 -9.48
N GLN A 12 10.81 -6.60 -10.61
CA GLN A 12 10.44 -5.25 -11.02
C GLN A 12 8.94 -5.15 -11.35
N ILE A 13 8.39 -6.13 -12.08
CA ILE A 13 6.93 -6.21 -12.33
C ILE A 13 6.16 -6.28 -11.01
N PHE A 14 6.59 -7.16 -10.10
CA PHE A 14 5.93 -7.30 -8.80
C PHE A 14 5.89 -5.96 -8.05
N GLN A 15 7.01 -5.23 -8.04
CA GLN A 15 7.10 -3.91 -7.42
C GLN A 15 6.21 -2.86 -8.08
N ASP A 16 6.18 -2.80 -9.41
CA ASP A 16 5.39 -1.82 -10.13
C ASP A 16 3.88 -2.05 -9.92
N GLU A 17 3.44 -3.31 -9.79
CA GLU A 17 2.05 -3.68 -9.53
C GLU A 17 1.63 -3.54 -8.05
N HIS A 18 2.59 -3.55 -7.11
CA HIS A 18 2.30 -3.50 -5.66
C HIS A 18 2.72 -2.18 -5.00
N SER A 19 3.24 -1.23 -5.77
CA SER A 19 3.60 0.10 -5.28
C SER A 19 2.37 0.96 -5.04
N HIS A 20 2.46 1.87 -4.05
CA HIS A 20 1.44 2.88 -3.83
C HIS A 20 1.12 3.67 -5.11
N ILE A 21 -0.14 4.03 -5.29
CA ILE A 21 -0.64 4.64 -6.53
C ILE A 21 0.08 5.96 -6.90
N SER A 22 0.59 6.72 -5.93
CA SER A 22 1.45 7.89 -6.17
C SER A 22 2.67 7.56 -7.05
N ARG A 23 3.20 6.32 -6.94
CA ARG A 23 4.35 5.85 -7.70
C ARG A 23 4.01 5.25 -9.05
N THR A 24 2.75 4.85 -9.26
CA THR A 24 2.32 4.22 -10.52
C THR A 24 2.35 5.21 -11.70
N GLY A 25 2.46 6.51 -11.42
CA GLY A 25 2.53 7.56 -12.43
C GLY A 25 1.22 7.60 -13.21
N LEU A 26 0.09 7.64 -12.49
CA LEU A 26 -1.21 7.81 -13.11
C LEU A 26 -1.28 9.15 -13.80
N ILE A 27 -1.62 9.11 -15.08
CA ILE A 27 -1.83 10.29 -15.90
C ILE A 27 -3.27 10.25 -16.38
N PRO A 28 -4.05 11.35 -16.33
CA PRO A 28 -5.36 11.41 -16.95
C PRO A 28 -5.31 10.86 -18.38
N VAL A 29 -6.26 10.00 -18.77
CA VAL A 29 -6.21 9.37 -20.10
C VAL A 29 -6.20 10.38 -21.25
N GLU A 30 -6.83 11.54 -21.05
CA GLU A 30 -6.86 12.66 -22.01
C GLU A 30 -5.46 13.16 -22.40
N ASP A 31 -4.53 13.22 -21.45
CA ASP A 31 -3.14 13.65 -21.68
C ASP A 31 -2.30 12.64 -22.49
N VAL A 32 -2.90 11.48 -22.78
CA VAL A 32 -2.29 10.36 -23.49
C VAL A 32 -2.92 10.13 -24.87
N TYR A 33 -4.07 10.75 -25.18
CA TYR A 33 -4.78 10.56 -26.45
C TYR A 33 -3.91 10.86 -27.67
N SER A 34 -3.20 11.98 -27.68
CA SER A 34 -2.30 12.36 -28.77
C SER A 34 -1.13 11.39 -28.96
N LYS A 35 -0.76 10.63 -27.92
CA LYS A 35 0.40 9.73 -27.90
C LYS A 35 0.04 8.29 -28.29
N LYS A 36 -1.26 7.93 -28.29
CA LYS A 36 -1.73 6.56 -28.55
C LYS A 36 -2.85 6.55 -29.59
N PRO A 37 -2.60 6.04 -30.81
CA PRO A 37 -3.61 5.95 -31.85
C PRO A 37 -4.87 5.22 -31.38
N ASN A 38 -6.03 5.79 -31.71
CA ASN A 38 -7.36 5.26 -31.40
C ASN A 38 -7.70 5.12 -29.90
N LEU A 39 -6.88 5.64 -28.98
CA LEU A 39 -7.16 5.51 -27.55
C LEU A 39 -8.44 6.25 -27.15
N GLU A 40 -8.61 7.49 -27.59
CA GLU A 40 -9.79 8.32 -27.31
C GLU A 40 -11.08 7.56 -27.64
N LYS A 41 -11.22 7.06 -28.86
CA LYS A 41 -12.37 6.24 -29.29
C LYS A 41 -12.60 4.98 -28.44
N ARG A 42 -11.52 4.35 -27.95
CA ARG A 42 -11.63 3.16 -27.08
C ARG A 42 -12.09 3.55 -25.68
N ILE A 43 -11.67 4.70 -25.17
CA ILE A 43 -12.13 5.24 -23.89
C ILE A 43 -13.58 5.71 -23.98
N GLU A 44 -13.98 6.38 -25.06
CA GLU A 44 -15.39 6.73 -25.33
C GLU A 44 -16.27 5.47 -25.31
N LYS A 45 -15.82 4.41 -25.99
CA LYS A 45 -16.52 3.12 -26.00
C LYS A 45 -16.58 2.49 -24.59
N LEU A 46 -15.50 2.54 -23.83
CA LEU A 46 -15.47 2.06 -22.44
C LEU A 46 -16.48 2.82 -21.58
N CYS A 47 -16.52 4.16 -21.70
CA CYS A 47 -17.46 4.99 -20.96
C CYS A 47 -18.90 4.64 -21.31
N GLU A 48 -19.23 4.43 -22.58
CA GLU A 48 -20.54 3.97 -23.02
C GLU A 48 -20.90 2.60 -22.40
N LEU A 49 -19.98 1.62 -22.50
CA LEU A 49 -20.19 0.27 -21.97
C LEU A 49 -20.37 0.25 -20.45
N LEU A 50 -19.68 1.13 -19.73
CA LEU A 50 -19.72 1.24 -18.28
C LEU A 50 -20.66 2.35 -17.78
N SER A 51 -21.44 2.97 -18.67
CA SER A 51 -22.33 4.10 -18.35
C SER A 51 -21.64 5.18 -17.50
N LEU A 52 -20.37 5.48 -17.81
CA LEU A 52 -19.60 6.55 -17.18
C LEU A 52 -19.95 7.89 -17.84
N PRO A 53 -20.11 8.97 -17.06
CA PRO A 53 -20.51 10.27 -17.60
C PRO A 53 -19.41 10.93 -18.44
N ASP A 54 -18.16 10.70 -18.07
CA ASP A 54 -16.96 11.19 -18.72
C ASP A 54 -15.76 10.30 -18.34
N ASP A 55 -14.59 10.66 -18.86
CA ASP A 55 -13.31 10.00 -18.68
C ASP A 55 -12.42 10.61 -17.58
N LYS A 56 -12.95 11.55 -16.77
CA LYS A 56 -12.15 12.29 -15.77
C LYS A 56 -11.55 11.40 -14.69
N ASN A 57 -12.21 10.29 -14.39
CA ASN A 57 -11.76 9.30 -13.41
C ASN A 57 -11.00 8.13 -14.06
N LEU A 58 -10.63 8.26 -15.34
CA LEU A 58 -9.83 7.27 -16.06
C LEU A 58 -8.39 7.76 -16.17
N TYR A 59 -7.47 6.86 -15.85
CA TYR A 59 -6.04 7.13 -15.84
C TYR A 59 -5.28 6.07 -16.62
N TYR A 60 -4.17 6.48 -17.20
CA TYR A 60 -3.15 5.62 -17.76
C TYR A 60 -2.02 5.43 -16.74
N SER A 61 -1.73 4.18 -16.37
CA SER A 61 -0.61 3.83 -15.52
C SER A 61 0.66 3.68 -16.36
N GLN A 62 1.65 4.55 -16.13
CA GLN A 62 2.93 4.49 -16.84
C GLN A 62 3.74 3.25 -16.49
N LYS A 63 3.62 2.77 -15.24
CA LYS A 63 4.36 1.62 -14.72
C LYS A 63 3.55 0.33 -14.69
N GLY A 64 2.23 0.41 -14.89
CA GLY A 64 1.36 -0.76 -14.97
C GLY A 64 1.76 -1.68 -16.13
N VAL A 65 2.06 -2.92 -15.81
CA VAL A 65 2.47 -3.94 -16.79
C VAL A 65 1.24 -4.67 -17.31
N MET A 66 0.35 -5.03 -16.38
CA MET A 66 -0.86 -5.81 -16.64
C MET A 66 -2.13 -4.98 -16.73
N GLY A 67 -2.22 -3.88 -15.95
CA GLY A 67 -3.38 -2.98 -15.89
C GLY A 67 -3.03 -1.54 -16.26
N LYS A 68 -2.86 -1.26 -17.56
CA LYS A 68 -2.42 0.08 -18.04
C LYS A 68 -3.49 1.15 -17.96
N TYR A 69 -4.76 0.77 -17.88
CA TYR A 69 -5.86 1.71 -17.73
C TYR A 69 -6.52 1.47 -16.39
N VAL A 70 -6.83 2.55 -15.69
CA VAL A 70 -7.30 2.55 -14.32
C VAL A 70 -8.53 3.42 -14.24
N TYR A 71 -9.56 2.94 -13.55
CA TYR A 71 -10.59 3.80 -13.00
C TYR A 71 -10.25 4.11 -11.55
N LEU A 72 -10.24 5.38 -11.17
CA LEU A 72 -10.09 5.81 -9.79
C LEU A 72 -11.02 6.99 -9.54
N ASP A 73 -11.93 6.84 -8.58
CA ASP A 73 -12.67 7.96 -8.01
C ASP A 73 -12.45 8.04 -6.49
N GLU A 74 -13.20 8.93 -5.82
CA GLU A 74 -13.09 9.13 -4.38
C GLU A 74 -13.37 7.87 -3.53
N SER A 75 -13.91 6.79 -4.08
CA SER A 75 -14.29 5.60 -3.30
C SER A 75 -13.78 4.30 -3.91
N PHE A 76 -13.45 4.29 -5.20
CA PHE A 76 -13.31 3.05 -5.95
C PHE A 76 -12.13 3.09 -6.91
N TYR A 77 -11.30 2.05 -6.82
CA TYR A 77 -10.20 1.77 -7.74
C TYR A 77 -10.44 0.48 -8.52
N PHE A 78 -10.15 0.50 -9.82
CA PHE A 78 -10.23 -0.67 -10.68
C PHE A 78 -9.20 -0.61 -11.82
N THR A 79 -8.51 -1.72 -12.07
CA THR A 79 -7.59 -1.86 -13.20
C THR A 79 -8.24 -2.60 -14.36
N PHE A 80 -8.10 -2.05 -15.57
CA PHE A 80 -8.54 -2.70 -16.80
C PHE A 80 -7.35 -3.40 -17.46
N TRP A 81 -7.48 -4.70 -17.66
CA TRP A 81 -6.52 -5.53 -18.38
C TRP A 81 -6.60 -5.34 -19.89
N SER A 82 -7.79 -4.98 -20.36
CA SER A 82 -8.08 -4.71 -21.76
C SER A 82 -9.21 -3.69 -21.86
N LEU A 83 -9.25 -2.96 -22.98
CA LEU A 83 -10.35 -2.06 -23.35
C LEU A 83 -11.26 -2.67 -24.42
N GLU A 84 -11.03 -3.94 -24.80
CA GLU A 84 -11.86 -4.62 -25.82
C GLU A 84 -13.27 -4.88 -25.31
N ARG A 85 -14.27 -4.67 -26.17
CA ARG A 85 -15.70 -4.75 -25.85
C ARG A 85 -16.04 -6.09 -25.19
N GLU A 86 -15.63 -7.19 -25.80
CA GLU A 86 -15.98 -8.54 -25.35
C GLU A 86 -15.46 -8.79 -23.93
N TYR A 87 -14.25 -8.30 -23.62
CA TYR A 87 -13.69 -8.39 -22.28
C TYR A 87 -14.52 -7.60 -21.27
N ILE A 88 -14.89 -6.36 -21.63
CA ILE A 88 -15.65 -5.48 -20.74
C ILE A 88 -17.05 -6.05 -20.47
N GLU A 89 -17.78 -6.43 -21.52
CA GLU A 89 -19.16 -6.92 -21.41
C GLU A 89 -19.21 -8.27 -20.66
N GLN A 90 -18.29 -9.19 -20.92
CA GLN A 90 -18.32 -10.53 -20.32
C GLN A 90 -17.78 -10.59 -18.90
N PHE A 91 -16.70 -9.84 -18.61
CA PHE A 91 -15.95 -10.03 -17.36
C PHE A 91 -15.95 -8.82 -16.42
N VAL A 92 -16.11 -7.60 -16.94
CA VAL A 92 -15.93 -6.38 -16.13
C VAL A 92 -17.24 -5.74 -15.73
N GLN A 93 -18.15 -5.51 -16.68
CA GLN A 93 -19.27 -4.58 -16.54
C GLN A 93 -20.08 -4.84 -15.25
N LYS A 94 -20.58 -6.06 -15.05
CA LYS A 94 -21.41 -6.38 -13.88
C LYS A 94 -20.65 -6.23 -12.55
N GLY A 95 -19.41 -6.71 -12.49
CA GLY A 95 -18.58 -6.65 -11.28
C GLY A 95 -18.16 -5.22 -10.94
N PHE A 96 -17.81 -4.44 -11.95
CA PHE A 96 -17.41 -3.04 -11.85
C PHE A 96 -18.53 -2.20 -11.22
N HIS A 97 -19.75 -2.23 -11.77
CA HIS A 97 -20.87 -1.45 -11.23
C HIS A 97 -21.20 -1.87 -9.80
N LYS A 98 -21.33 -3.18 -9.55
CA LYS A 98 -21.67 -3.69 -8.22
C LYS A 98 -20.64 -3.24 -7.18
N LYS A 99 -19.35 -3.35 -7.49
CA LYS A 99 -18.29 -2.96 -6.55
C LYS A 99 -18.22 -1.45 -6.38
N LYS A 100 -18.34 -0.67 -7.46
CA LYS A 100 -18.37 0.79 -7.44
C LYS A 100 -19.51 1.33 -6.56
N ASP A 101 -20.74 0.84 -6.78
CA ASP A 101 -21.91 1.29 -6.02
C ASP A 101 -21.81 0.90 -4.55
N TYR A 102 -21.24 -0.28 -4.26
CA TYR A 102 -20.98 -0.69 -2.89
C TYR A 102 -19.93 0.19 -2.20
N CYS A 103 -18.83 0.54 -2.88
CA CYS A 103 -17.81 1.45 -2.34
C CYS A 103 -18.39 2.84 -2.06
N LYS A 104 -19.22 3.37 -2.97
CA LYS A 104 -19.94 4.64 -2.76
C LYS A 104 -20.85 4.58 -1.54
N LYS A 105 -21.57 3.47 -1.36
CA LYS A 105 -22.40 3.26 -0.17
C LYS A 105 -21.55 3.27 1.10
N LEU A 106 -20.43 2.55 1.13
CA LEU A 106 -19.53 2.51 2.28
C LEU A 106 -18.99 3.91 2.63
N LEU A 107 -18.62 4.70 1.62
CA LEU A 107 -18.17 6.09 1.82
C LEU A 107 -19.29 6.96 2.42
N ASN A 108 -20.52 6.84 1.92
CA ASN A 108 -21.67 7.58 2.45
C ASN A 108 -22.01 7.17 3.89
N ASP A 109 -21.94 5.87 4.19
CA ASP A 109 -22.18 5.30 5.52
C ASP A 109 -20.99 5.54 6.48
N ARG A 110 -19.89 6.14 5.98
CA ARG A 110 -18.61 6.36 6.70
C ARG A 110 -17.95 5.08 7.24
N ASP A 111 -18.18 3.96 6.57
CA ASP A 111 -17.54 2.68 6.89
C ASP A 111 -16.17 2.58 6.19
N PHE A 112 -15.21 3.35 6.70
CA PHE A 112 -13.87 3.45 6.11
C PHE A 112 -13.08 2.15 6.21
N GLY A 113 -13.26 1.37 7.28
CA GLY A 113 -12.62 0.06 7.41
C GLY A 113 -12.98 -0.90 6.28
N ARG A 114 -14.27 -1.00 5.93
CA ARG A 114 -14.68 -1.80 4.77
C ARG A 114 -14.31 -1.17 3.45
N LEU A 115 -14.37 0.16 3.34
CA LEU A 115 -14.01 0.86 2.10
C LEU A 115 -12.55 0.61 1.72
N LEU A 116 -11.64 0.69 2.69
CA LEU A 116 -10.21 0.50 2.49
C LEU A 116 -9.84 -0.98 2.27
N SER A 117 -10.56 -1.91 2.89
CA SER A 117 -10.28 -3.35 2.75
C SER A 117 -10.84 -3.95 1.46
N ILE A 118 -11.95 -3.44 0.91
CA ILE A 118 -12.51 -3.96 -0.34
C ILE A 118 -11.77 -3.44 -1.58
N ASN A 119 -11.13 -2.28 -1.48
CA ASN A 119 -10.27 -1.77 -2.52
C ASN A 119 -8.92 -2.50 -2.54
N ASP A 120 -8.23 -2.40 -3.67
CA ASP A 120 -6.87 -2.95 -3.77
C ASP A 120 -5.94 -2.21 -2.78
N LYS A 121 -5.01 -2.92 -2.15
CA LYS A 121 -4.09 -2.34 -1.16
C LYS A 121 -3.25 -1.19 -1.72
N VAL A 122 -2.98 -1.16 -3.02
CA VAL A 122 -2.17 -0.13 -3.67
C VAL A 122 -2.75 1.29 -3.55
N ILE A 123 -4.04 1.41 -3.25
CA ILE A 123 -4.73 2.70 -3.08
C ILE A 123 -5.14 3.00 -1.64
N GLY A 124 -4.81 2.12 -0.69
CA GLY A 124 -5.24 2.24 0.70
C GLY A 124 -4.85 3.58 1.32
N PHE A 125 -3.56 3.96 1.21
CA PHE A 125 -3.10 5.24 1.71
C PHE A 125 -3.68 6.44 0.95
N HIS A 126 -3.84 6.35 -0.37
CA HIS A 126 -4.48 7.41 -1.15
C HIS A 126 -5.91 7.71 -0.69
N LEU A 127 -6.74 6.68 -0.47
CA LEU A 127 -8.09 6.88 0.07
C LEU A 127 -8.07 7.34 1.53
N PHE A 128 -7.13 6.85 2.33
CA PHE A 128 -6.96 7.29 3.70
C PHE A 128 -6.66 8.79 3.77
N GLU A 129 -5.71 9.27 2.96
CA GLU A 129 -5.35 10.69 2.86
C GLU A 129 -6.53 11.53 2.34
N LEU A 130 -7.17 11.08 1.26
CA LEU A 130 -8.29 11.77 0.63
C LEU A 130 -9.44 12.00 1.63
N HIS A 131 -9.71 11.02 2.49
CA HIS A 131 -10.79 11.09 3.48
C HIS A 131 -10.33 11.34 4.89
N TYR A 132 -9.06 11.66 5.13
CA TYR A 132 -8.47 11.75 6.47
C TYR A 132 -9.30 12.60 7.44
N LYS A 133 -9.78 13.75 6.96
CA LYS A 133 -10.63 14.69 7.73
C LYS A 133 -12.04 14.16 8.03
N LYS A 134 -12.54 13.20 7.24
CA LYS A 134 -13.85 12.55 7.42
C LYS A 134 -13.77 11.29 8.28
N ILE A 135 -12.60 10.65 8.39
CA ILE A 135 -12.36 9.47 9.22
C ILE A 135 -12.44 9.87 10.71
N PRO A 136 -13.26 9.17 11.53
CA PRO A 136 -13.31 9.38 12.97
C PRO A 136 -11.93 9.26 13.63
N VAL A 137 -11.61 10.18 14.53
CA VAL A 137 -10.25 10.30 15.12
C VAL A 137 -9.83 9.01 15.83
N ASP A 138 -10.75 8.35 16.51
CA ASP A 138 -10.56 7.09 17.22
C ASP A 138 -10.33 5.88 16.31
N GLU A 139 -10.70 5.97 15.02
CA GLU A 139 -10.46 4.92 14.03
C GLU A 139 -9.16 5.10 13.25
N ARG A 140 -8.65 6.34 13.14
CA ARG A 140 -7.52 6.69 12.26
C ARG A 140 -6.30 5.79 12.44
N LYS A 141 -5.88 5.55 13.68
CA LYS A 141 -4.70 4.74 13.97
C LYS A 141 -4.92 3.27 13.63
N ALA A 142 -6.10 2.73 13.93
CA ALA A 142 -6.44 1.35 13.59
C ALA A 142 -6.39 1.12 12.07
N LEU A 143 -7.03 2.02 11.31
CA LEU A 143 -7.05 1.98 9.85
C LEU A 143 -5.66 2.18 9.24
N PHE A 144 -4.87 3.08 9.80
CA PHE A 144 -3.50 3.31 9.36
C PHE A 144 -2.64 2.05 9.53
N ILE A 145 -2.69 1.40 10.71
CA ILE A 145 -1.93 0.17 10.97
C ILE A 145 -2.40 -0.97 10.05
N ASP A 146 -3.71 -1.10 9.81
CA ASP A 146 -4.24 -2.09 8.86
C ASP A 146 -3.73 -1.86 7.43
N ILE A 147 -3.77 -0.62 6.93
CA ILE A 147 -3.24 -0.30 5.60
C ILE A 147 -1.73 -0.54 5.58
N TYR A 148 -1.02 -0.10 6.61
CA TYR A 148 0.43 -0.18 6.71
C TYR A 148 0.90 -1.63 6.63
N SER A 149 0.34 -2.51 7.47
CA SER A 149 0.72 -3.93 7.56
C SER A 149 0.40 -4.74 6.29
N ARG A 150 -0.52 -4.26 5.44
CA ARG A 150 -0.83 -4.91 4.15
C ARG A 150 -0.06 -4.31 2.98
N SER A 151 0.51 -3.12 3.16
CA SER A 151 1.25 -2.39 2.12
C SER A 151 2.69 -2.87 2.05
N GLU A 152 3.24 -3.01 0.84
CA GLU A 152 4.62 -3.47 0.65
C GLU A 152 5.59 -2.32 0.34
N TYR A 153 5.07 -1.20 -0.18
CA TYR A 153 5.84 -0.06 -0.66
C TYR A 153 5.04 1.24 -0.52
N GLY A 154 5.71 2.38 -0.70
CA GLY A 154 5.09 3.72 -0.82
C GLY A 154 5.05 4.53 0.47
N PHE A 155 5.53 3.98 1.58
CA PHE A 155 5.55 4.66 2.88
C PHE A 155 6.31 5.99 2.88
N SER A 156 7.38 6.10 2.09
CA SER A 156 8.18 7.33 2.01
C SER A 156 7.47 8.47 1.25
N ASP A 157 6.36 8.17 0.57
CA ASP A 157 5.59 9.17 -0.19
C ASP A 157 4.43 9.74 0.64
N LEU A 158 4.18 9.16 1.83
CA LEU A 158 3.16 9.65 2.74
C LEU A 158 3.58 10.97 3.35
N ASP A 159 2.60 11.83 3.62
CA ASP A 159 2.81 13.03 4.40
C ASP A 159 3.31 12.67 5.81
N LYS A 160 4.57 13.04 6.10
CA LYS A 160 5.22 12.74 7.37
C LYS A 160 4.47 13.35 8.56
N GLU A 161 3.90 14.55 8.40
CA GLU A 161 3.17 15.22 9.47
C GLU A 161 1.89 14.43 9.82
N MET A 162 1.15 13.98 8.80
CA MET A 162 -0.02 13.11 8.96
C MET A 162 0.34 11.77 9.62
N VAL A 163 1.41 11.11 9.15
CA VAL A 163 1.86 9.83 9.73
C VAL A 163 2.18 10.00 11.22
N GLU A 164 2.93 11.05 11.57
CA GLU A 164 3.26 11.30 12.97
C GLU A 164 2.04 11.68 13.81
N GLU A 165 1.11 12.48 13.28
CA GLU A 165 -0.15 12.80 13.96
C GLU A 165 -0.92 11.53 14.28
N VAL A 166 -1.08 10.63 13.30
CA VAL A 166 -1.81 9.38 13.44
C VAL A 166 -1.13 8.45 14.45
N LEU A 167 0.19 8.28 14.37
CA LEU A 167 0.92 7.37 15.27
C LEU A 167 0.94 7.86 16.72
N ARG A 168 0.78 9.17 16.97
CA ARG A 168 0.64 9.74 18.32
C ARG A 168 -0.74 9.50 18.95
N LEU A 169 -1.76 9.10 18.17
CA LEU A 169 -3.07 8.76 18.72
C LEU A 169 -2.98 7.52 19.64
N PRO A 170 -3.94 7.33 20.56
CA PRO A 170 -3.97 6.14 21.41
C PRO A 170 -3.95 4.85 20.58
N THR A 171 -3.05 3.92 20.93
CA THR A 171 -2.97 2.62 20.25
C THR A 171 -4.23 1.81 20.54
N PRO A 172 -4.96 1.33 19.50
CA PRO A 172 -6.11 0.45 19.70
C PRO A 172 -5.72 -0.86 20.37
N LYS A 173 -6.64 -1.50 21.10
CA LYS A 173 -6.35 -2.68 21.93
C LYS A 173 -5.80 -3.85 21.13
N GLU A 174 -6.31 -4.04 19.92
CA GLU A 174 -5.92 -5.07 18.97
C GLU A 174 -4.50 -4.89 18.42
N PHE A 175 -3.93 -3.68 18.51
CA PHE A 175 -2.56 -3.36 18.11
C PHE A 175 -1.65 -3.06 19.31
N MET A 176 -2.07 -3.38 20.53
CA MET A 176 -1.21 -3.31 21.70
C MET A 176 -0.31 -4.55 21.76
N LEU A 177 0.91 -4.37 22.28
CA LEU A 177 1.77 -5.51 22.58
C LEU A 177 1.08 -6.48 23.54
N PRO A 178 1.25 -7.80 23.34
CA PRO A 178 0.67 -8.80 24.22
C PRO A 178 1.19 -8.61 25.66
N PRO A 179 0.34 -8.83 26.69
CA PRO A 179 0.76 -8.73 28.08
C PRO A 179 1.89 -9.69 28.46
N ALA A 180 2.03 -10.81 27.74
CA ALA A 180 3.06 -11.81 28.00
C ALA A 180 4.48 -11.33 27.66
N LEU A 181 4.62 -10.31 26.80
CA LEU A 181 5.88 -9.61 26.59
C LEU A 181 6.02 -8.55 27.67
N ASP A 182 6.40 -8.90 28.89
CA ASP A 182 6.43 -7.97 30.02
C ASP A 182 7.75 -7.18 30.16
N GLN A 183 8.72 -7.43 29.27
CA GLN A 183 10.02 -6.78 29.33
C GLN A 183 9.90 -5.27 29.07
N ALA A 184 10.56 -4.47 29.90
CA ALA A 184 10.64 -3.02 29.71
C ALA A 184 11.42 -2.64 28.43
N ILE A 185 12.37 -3.49 28.01
CA ILE A 185 13.18 -3.32 26.81
C ILE A 185 13.04 -4.58 25.96
N LEU A 186 12.66 -4.38 24.69
CA LEU A 186 12.45 -5.44 23.72
C LEU A 186 13.65 -5.50 22.77
N THR A 187 14.03 -6.70 22.34
CA THR A 187 15.00 -6.89 21.24
C THR A 187 14.22 -6.92 19.94
N VAL A 188 14.69 -6.17 18.95
CA VAL A 188 13.99 -5.98 17.67
C VAL A 188 14.94 -6.14 16.51
N TYR A 189 14.39 -6.51 15.36
CA TYR A 189 15.14 -6.81 14.15
C TYR A 189 14.52 -6.09 12.96
N ARG A 190 15.35 -5.75 11.97
CA ARG A 190 14.90 -5.18 10.70
C ARG A 190 15.66 -5.77 9.54
N GLY A 191 14.92 -6.34 8.59
CA GLY A 191 15.46 -6.72 7.29
C GLY A 191 15.45 -5.53 6.33
N GLN A 192 16.60 -5.16 5.80
CA GLN A 192 16.75 -4.09 4.82
C GLN A 192 17.27 -4.66 3.50
N GLY A 193 16.42 -4.66 2.47
CA GLY A 193 16.82 -4.91 1.09
C GLY A 193 17.28 -3.62 0.39
N LEU A 194 17.72 -3.75 -0.87
CA LEU A 194 18.25 -2.62 -1.67
C LEU A 194 17.26 -1.46 -1.88
N LYS A 195 15.96 -1.74 -1.86
CA LYS A 195 14.89 -0.75 -2.07
C LYS A 195 14.06 -0.47 -0.81
N SER A 196 14.50 -1.01 0.33
CA SER A 196 13.84 -0.78 1.62
C SER A 196 14.21 0.60 2.16
N THR A 197 13.29 1.22 2.92
CA THR A 197 13.61 2.37 3.78
C THR A 197 14.77 1.98 4.70
N SER A 198 15.74 2.89 4.88
CA SER A 198 16.87 2.65 5.77
C SER A 198 16.40 2.49 7.21
N TYR A 199 17.17 1.77 8.03
CA TYR A 199 16.78 1.47 9.41
C TYR A 199 16.56 2.72 10.28
N ASP A 200 17.24 3.81 9.97
CA ASP A 200 17.19 5.09 10.69
C ASP A 200 15.94 5.92 10.35
N GLU A 201 15.28 5.64 9.22
CA GLU A 201 14.04 6.31 8.80
C GLU A 201 12.79 5.42 8.92
N ALA A 202 12.98 4.17 9.34
CA ALA A 202 11.92 3.17 9.33
C ALA A 202 11.09 3.15 10.63
N PHE A 203 9.78 3.06 10.46
CA PHE A 203 8.84 2.85 11.56
C PHE A 203 8.74 1.37 11.98
N SER A 204 8.95 0.45 11.04
CA SER A 204 8.67 -0.97 11.22
C SER A 204 9.91 -1.78 11.60
N TRP A 205 9.77 -2.53 12.68
CA TRP A 205 10.72 -3.53 13.18
C TRP A 205 9.94 -4.81 13.53
N THR A 206 10.60 -5.94 13.69
CA THR A 206 9.97 -7.21 14.11
C THR A 206 10.65 -7.76 15.36
N LEU A 207 9.90 -8.47 16.20
CA LEU A 207 10.47 -9.23 17.32
C LEU A 207 11.13 -10.54 16.85
N SER A 208 10.85 -10.97 15.62
CA SER A 208 11.38 -12.20 15.03
C SER A 208 12.56 -11.94 14.10
N GLU A 209 13.72 -12.47 14.46
CA GLU A 209 14.91 -12.43 13.60
C GLU A 209 14.70 -13.16 12.27
N GLU A 210 13.90 -14.23 12.27
CA GLU A 210 13.57 -15.00 11.05
C GLU A 210 12.80 -14.14 10.05
N VAL A 211 11.80 -13.40 10.53
CA VAL A 211 11.01 -12.46 9.71
C VAL A 211 11.94 -11.40 9.11
N ALA A 212 12.84 -10.83 9.91
CA ALA A 212 13.82 -9.85 9.42
C ALA A 212 14.75 -10.45 8.34
N ARG A 213 15.23 -11.69 8.51
CA ARG A 213 16.05 -12.39 7.52
C ARG A 213 15.27 -12.67 6.23
N PHE A 214 13.99 -13.01 6.32
CA PHE A 214 13.13 -13.18 5.15
C PHE A 214 13.02 -11.88 4.35
N PHE A 215 12.72 -10.75 5.00
CA PHE A 215 12.61 -9.45 4.32
C PHE A 215 13.92 -8.97 3.71
N ALA A 216 15.06 -9.17 4.40
CA ALA A 216 16.37 -8.84 3.86
C ALA A 216 16.64 -9.61 2.54
N ASN A 217 16.28 -10.89 2.48
CA ASN A 217 16.70 -11.77 1.38
C ASN A 217 15.64 -11.99 0.30
N ARG A 218 14.42 -11.46 0.46
CA ARG A 218 13.25 -11.74 -0.37
C ARG A 218 13.48 -11.57 -1.87
N PHE A 219 14.26 -10.57 -2.29
CA PHE A 219 14.42 -10.23 -3.72
C PHE A 219 15.81 -10.49 -4.29
N SER A 220 16.88 -10.15 -3.56
CA SER A 220 18.25 -10.15 -4.10
C SER A 220 19.28 -10.97 -3.30
N GLY A 221 18.91 -11.58 -2.17
CA GLY A 221 19.80 -12.42 -1.35
C GLY A 221 20.98 -11.69 -0.66
N ASN A 222 21.15 -10.39 -0.89
CA ASN A 222 22.23 -9.55 -0.34
C ASN A 222 21.68 -8.49 0.63
N GLY A 223 20.59 -8.81 1.33
CA GLY A 223 20.00 -7.88 2.29
C GLY A 223 20.81 -7.80 3.58
N THR A 224 20.61 -6.70 4.30
CA THR A 224 21.22 -6.47 5.62
C THR A 224 20.18 -6.74 6.70
N VAL A 225 20.60 -7.38 7.79
CA VAL A 225 19.77 -7.51 9.00
C VAL A 225 20.38 -6.68 10.11
N PHE A 226 19.56 -5.80 10.67
CA PHE A 226 19.87 -5.02 11.86
C PHE A 226 19.19 -5.62 13.07
N LYS A 227 19.87 -5.55 14.20
CA LYS A 227 19.34 -5.88 15.52
C LYS A 227 19.48 -4.64 16.39
N GLY A 228 18.48 -4.36 17.20
CA GLY A 228 18.50 -3.25 18.14
C GLY A 228 17.62 -3.52 19.34
N LYS A 229 17.46 -2.49 20.16
CA LYS A 229 16.59 -2.50 21.34
C LYS A 229 15.63 -1.33 21.31
N VAL A 230 14.44 -1.52 21.86
CA VAL A 230 13.45 -0.46 22.02
C VAL A 230 12.79 -0.57 23.37
N LYS A 231 12.40 0.56 23.97
CA LYS A 231 11.59 0.51 25.18
C LYS A 231 10.15 0.13 24.82
N ARG A 232 9.52 -0.66 25.68
CA ARG A 232 8.12 -1.07 25.51
C ARG A 232 7.17 0.13 25.37
N GLU A 233 7.43 1.20 26.11
CA GLU A 233 6.62 2.44 26.09
C GLU A 233 6.69 3.22 24.77
N ASP A 234 7.74 2.99 23.97
CA ASP A 234 7.93 3.66 22.67
C ASP A 234 7.23 2.91 21.52
N VAL A 235 6.61 1.75 21.79
CA VAL A 235 5.89 0.97 20.78
C VAL A 235 4.50 1.56 20.55
N VAL A 236 4.28 2.03 19.32
CA VAL A 236 3.04 2.70 18.90
C VAL A 236 2.08 1.79 18.13
N GLY A 237 2.46 0.55 17.83
CA GLY A 237 1.59 -0.46 17.25
C GLY A 237 2.27 -1.83 17.20
N TYR A 238 1.47 -2.89 17.23
CA TYR A 238 1.91 -4.28 17.13
C TYR A 238 0.99 -5.06 16.19
N VAL A 239 1.57 -5.84 15.28
CA VAL A 239 0.86 -6.70 14.34
C VAL A 239 1.39 -8.13 14.50
N GLU A 240 0.53 -9.00 15.03
CA GLU A 240 0.90 -10.37 15.45
C GLU A 240 1.51 -11.22 14.33
N ARG A 241 0.98 -11.11 13.11
CA ARG A 241 1.34 -12.00 11.98
C ARG A 241 2.84 -12.06 11.70
N GLU A 242 3.51 -10.92 11.76
CA GLU A 242 4.95 -10.79 11.47
C GLU A 242 5.75 -10.42 12.72
N GLU A 243 5.10 -10.51 13.89
CA GLU A 243 5.56 -9.90 15.14
C GLU A 243 6.08 -8.46 14.93
N GLU A 244 5.43 -7.75 14.02
CA GLU A 244 5.83 -6.41 13.61
C GLU A 244 5.45 -5.43 14.71
N ILE A 245 6.37 -4.55 15.06
CA ILE A 245 6.13 -3.39 15.90
C ILE A 245 6.35 -2.13 15.08
N LEU A 246 5.54 -1.13 15.37
CA LEU A 246 5.72 0.22 14.87
C LEU A 246 6.28 1.09 15.99
N VAL A 247 7.33 1.84 15.68
CA VAL A 247 8.05 2.76 16.56
C VAL A 247 8.41 4.02 15.79
N PHE A 248 8.65 5.14 16.47
CA PHE A 248 9.14 6.33 15.77
C PHE A 248 10.61 6.14 15.34
N PRO A 249 11.03 6.71 14.19
CA PRO A 249 12.44 6.80 13.83
C PRO A 249 13.28 7.38 14.97
N GLY A 250 14.38 6.72 15.32
CA GLY A 250 15.24 7.08 16.44
C GLY A 250 14.86 6.48 17.81
N SER A 251 13.72 5.79 17.94
CA SER A 251 13.36 5.09 19.19
C SER A 251 14.18 3.82 19.45
N VAL A 252 14.78 3.23 18.40
CA VAL A 252 15.61 2.03 18.51
C VAL A 252 17.06 2.43 18.79
N PHE A 253 17.67 1.80 19.79
CA PHE A 253 19.04 2.03 20.25
C PHE A 253 19.85 0.73 20.28
N ASP A 254 21.16 0.82 20.58
CA ASP A 254 22.11 -0.31 20.53
C ASP A 254 22.05 -1.08 19.20
N ILE A 255 21.97 -0.36 18.08
CA ILE A 255 21.79 -0.97 16.76
C ILE A 255 23.11 -1.58 16.28
N GLU A 256 23.07 -2.86 15.90
CA GLU A 256 24.18 -3.59 15.29
C GLU A 256 23.75 -4.28 13.99
N ARG A 257 24.66 -4.35 13.01
CA ARG A 257 24.49 -5.15 11.80
C ARG A 257 24.88 -6.59 12.09
N ILE A 258 23.94 -7.54 11.93
CA ILE A 258 24.15 -8.96 12.24
C ILE A 258 24.18 -9.89 11.03
N GLN A 259 23.80 -9.40 9.84
CA GLN A 259 23.98 -10.07 8.56
C GLN A 259 24.24 -9.04 7.46
N GLY A 260 25.07 -9.39 6.49
CA GLY A 260 25.46 -8.51 5.41
C GLY A 260 26.07 -9.21 4.21
#